data_AF-A0A2B4SJZ7-F1
#
_entry.id   AF-A0A2B4SJZ7-F1
#
_cell.length_a   1.000
_cell.length_b   1.000
_cell.length_c   1.000
_cell.angle_alpha   90.00
_cell.angle_beta   90.00
_cell.angle_gamma   90.00
#
_symmetry.space_group_name_H-M   'P 1'
#
loop_
_entity.id
_entity.type
_entity.pdbx_description
1 polymer ?
#
loop_
_entity_poly.entity_id
_entity_poly.type
_entity_poly.pdbx_seq_one_letter_code
_entity_poly.pdbx_strand_id
1 'polypeptide(L)'
;MDVVRAGEVRRKFVSKCEIQLKMPANQATLNKLEAVLVRLELVADKLGQAESSIQKGGSQADIQALVERLEKAAGKLEQLKSGKIGEGSGKIVQFYDEFFKGKIQAFFKLSNEIGGDLRAQVDLAKNTFQALREFLVKASQTKLPSKNELATMVKPIAQCREEVEAFRDRNRSSKQFNHLSAVSEGMDALLWVGAPGKPDIFVRDRKDGAVFYTNRVLKDFKQDPLHTEWAHSFIGALIELQQYCKEFHPMGVTWAS
;
A
#
# COMPACT_ATOMS: atom_id res chain seq x y z
N MET A 1 -41.54 -28.60 -5.99
CA MET A 1 -41.16 -27.23 -6.38
C MET A 1 -40.50 -26.61 -5.18
N ASP A 2 -39.25 -26.14 -5.31
CA ASP A 2 -38.68 -24.99 -4.57
C ASP A 2 -37.17 -24.98 -4.80
N VAL A 3 -36.80 -24.52 -6.00
CA VAL A 3 -35.43 -24.17 -6.37
C VAL A 3 -35.29 -22.67 -6.19
N VAL A 4 -35.07 -22.18 -4.97
CA VAL A 4 -34.60 -20.80 -4.74
C VAL A 4 -33.79 -20.73 -3.45
N ARG A 5 -32.45 -20.66 -3.54
CA ARG A 5 -31.59 -19.76 -2.72
C ARG A 5 -30.07 -19.85 -2.91
N ALA A 6 -29.57 -20.26 -4.08
CA ALA A 6 -28.15 -20.10 -4.41
C ALA A 6 -27.78 -18.67 -4.88
N GLY A 7 -28.77 -17.80 -5.17
CA GLY A 7 -28.57 -16.48 -5.76
C GLY A 7 -28.42 -15.30 -4.78
N GLU A 8 -28.72 -15.48 -3.50
CA GLU A 8 -28.76 -14.36 -2.52
C GLU A 8 -27.40 -14.12 -1.83
N VAL A 9 -26.58 -15.17 -1.66
CA VAL A 9 -25.24 -15.05 -1.07
C VAL A 9 -24.24 -14.39 -2.03
N ARG A 10 -24.41 -14.62 -3.34
CA ARG A 10 -23.51 -14.07 -4.37
C ARG A 10 -23.71 -12.57 -4.63
N ARG A 11 -24.87 -11.99 -4.28
CA ARG A 11 -25.11 -10.53 -4.39
C ARG A 11 -24.48 -9.71 -3.27
N LYS A 12 -24.29 -10.28 -2.07
CA LYS A 12 -23.65 -9.56 -0.95
C LYS A 12 -22.13 -9.38 -1.14
N PHE A 13 -21.48 -10.24 -1.93
CA PHE A 13 -20.05 -10.11 -2.24
C PHE A 13 -19.76 -9.03 -3.29
N VAL A 14 -20.71 -8.74 -4.19
CA VAL A 14 -20.54 -7.71 -5.23
C VAL A 14 -20.81 -6.30 -4.67
N SER A 15 -21.75 -6.16 -3.72
CA SER A 15 -22.20 -4.83 -3.26
C SER A 15 -21.26 -4.13 -2.26
N LYS A 16 -20.29 -4.82 -1.64
CA LYS A 16 -19.30 -4.18 -0.74
C LYS A 16 -18.05 -3.67 -1.47
N CYS A 17 -17.90 -4.00 -2.75
CA CYS A 17 -16.82 -3.51 -3.61
C CYS A 17 -17.18 -2.21 -4.36
N GLU A 18 -18.43 -1.75 -4.27
CA GLU A 18 -18.89 -0.46 -4.82
C GLU A 18 -18.96 0.63 -3.74
N ILE A 19 -17.92 0.74 -2.91
CA ILE A 19 -17.72 1.94 -2.10
C ILE A 19 -17.28 3.06 -3.04
N GLN A 20 -18.28 3.73 -3.60
CA GLN A 20 -18.30 5.14 -4.01
C GLN A 20 -17.00 5.65 -4.65
N LEU A 21 -16.87 5.44 -5.95
CA LEU A 21 -16.03 6.23 -6.88
C LEU A 21 -16.57 7.67 -7.04
N LYS A 22 -16.75 8.38 -5.92
CA LYS A 22 -17.07 9.81 -5.93
C LYS A 22 -16.28 10.48 -4.81
N MET A 23 -14.96 10.49 -4.96
CA MET A 23 -14.11 11.40 -4.21
C MET A 23 -13.75 12.58 -5.10
N PRO A 24 -13.87 13.83 -4.61
CA PRO A 24 -13.44 14.99 -5.34
C PRO A 24 -11.95 14.82 -5.61
N ALA A 25 -11.54 14.93 -6.88
CA ALA A 25 -10.14 14.95 -7.22
C ALA A 25 -9.46 15.98 -6.30
N ASN A 26 -8.51 15.52 -5.49
CA ASN A 26 -7.80 16.35 -4.53
C ASN A 26 -7.28 17.58 -5.30
N GLN A 27 -7.74 18.79 -4.94
CA GLN A 27 -7.40 20.02 -5.66
C GLN A 27 -5.87 20.16 -5.82
N ALA A 28 -5.08 19.65 -4.87
CA ALA A 28 -3.63 19.62 -4.98
C ALA A 28 -3.11 18.67 -6.08
N THR A 29 -3.80 17.57 -6.36
CA THR A 29 -3.52 16.66 -7.48
C THR A 29 -3.97 17.27 -8.80
N LEU A 30 -5.14 17.91 -8.84
CA LEU A 30 -5.61 18.64 -10.02
C LEU A 30 -4.66 19.77 -10.38
N ASN A 31 -4.28 20.61 -9.41
CA ASN A 31 -3.32 21.70 -9.63
C ASN A 31 -1.95 21.18 -10.12
N LYS A 32 -1.52 20.00 -9.66
CA LYS A 32 -0.29 19.37 -10.14
C LYS A 32 -0.42 18.83 -11.57
N LEU A 33 -1.56 18.24 -11.90
CA LEU A 33 -1.86 17.77 -13.26
C LEU A 33 -1.99 18.95 -14.22
N GLU A 34 -2.70 20.01 -13.85
CA GLU A 34 -2.79 21.26 -14.61
C GLU A 34 -1.41 21.88 -14.84
N ALA A 35 -0.56 21.92 -13.81
CA ALA A 35 0.81 22.42 -13.95
C ALA A 35 1.67 21.54 -14.89
N VAL A 36 1.44 20.23 -14.94
CA VAL A 36 2.11 19.34 -15.91
C VAL A 36 1.55 19.54 -17.31
N LEU A 37 0.24 19.72 -17.45
CA LEU A 37 -0.45 19.96 -18.72
C LEU A 37 0.03 21.27 -19.36
N VAL A 38 0.06 22.36 -18.60
CA VAL A 38 0.58 23.67 -19.04
C VAL A 38 2.05 23.56 -19.46
N ARG A 39 2.86 22.76 -18.75
CA ARG A 39 4.27 22.54 -19.12
C ARG A 39 4.40 21.72 -20.40
N LEU A 40 3.52 20.76 -20.64
CA LEU A 40 3.50 19.97 -21.87
C LEU A 40 3.02 20.79 -23.06
N GLU A 41 1.99 21.62 -22.89
CA GLU A 41 1.54 22.57 -23.90
C GLU A 41 2.66 23.55 -24.26
N LEU A 42 3.35 24.11 -23.27
CA LEU A 42 4.51 24.97 -23.50
C LEU A 42 5.65 24.25 -24.25
N VAL A 43 5.85 22.96 -23.99
CA VAL A 43 6.86 22.15 -24.70
C VAL A 43 6.41 21.87 -26.13
N ALA A 44 5.12 21.58 -26.36
CA ALA A 44 4.54 21.39 -27.68
C ALA A 44 4.62 22.68 -28.51
N ASP A 45 4.30 23.85 -27.93
CA ASP A 45 4.45 25.15 -28.60
C ASP A 45 5.90 25.44 -28.96
N LYS A 46 6.84 25.13 -28.07
CA LYS A 46 8.28 25.31 -28.34
C LYS A 46 8.80 24.36 -29.41
N LEU A 47 8.28 23.13 -29.46
CA LEU A 47 8.57 22.18 -30.54
C LEU A 47 8.00 22.69 -31.87
N GLY A 48 6.74 23.16 -31.91
CA GLY A 48 6.15 23.72 -33.12
C GLY A 48 6.86 24.99 -33.61
N GLN A 49 7.30 25.85 -32.69
CA GLN A 49 8.13 27.01 -33.03
C GLN A 49 9.48 26.58 -33.62
N ALA A 50 10.13 25.58 -33.02
CA ALA A 50 11.38 25.02 -33.54
C ALA A 50 11.21 24.37 -34.93
N GLU A 51 10.13 23.63 -35.16
CA GLU A 51 9.77 23.06 -36.47
C GLU A 51 9.56 24.16 -37.52
N SER A 52 8.89 25.27 -37.15
CA SER A 52 8.70 26.42 -38.04
C SER A 52 10.01 27.15 -38.37
N SER A 53 10.95 27.19 -37.41
CA SER A 53 12.29 27.77 -37.61
C SER A 53 13.16 26.88 -38.51
N ILE A 54 13.00 25.56 -38.45
CA ILE A 54 13.67 24.62 -39.35
C ILE A 54 13.14 24.75 -40.78
N GLN A 55 11.83 24.90 -40.97
CA GLN A 55 11.23 25.13 -42.30
C GLN A 55 11.61 26.49 -42.93
N LYS A 56 12.01 27.47 -42.13
CA LYS A 56 12.44 28.81 -42.60
C LYS A 56 13.96 28.95 -42.80
N GLY A 57 14.71 27.85 -42.78
CA GLY A 57 16.16 27.87 -43.02
C GLY A 57 16.97 28.40 -41.83
N GLY A 58 16.63 27.99 -40.61
CA GLY A 58 17.43 28.28 -39.41
C GLY A 58 18.89 27.84 -39.58
N SER A 59 19.80 28.63 -39.01
CA SER A 59 21.24 28.36 -39.16
C SER A 59 21.65 27.08 -38.45
N GLN A 60 22.73 26.43 -38.90
CA GLN A 60 23.28 25.23 -38.26
C GLN A 60 23.57 25.43 -36.76
N ALA A 61 23.88 26.68 -36.35
CA ALA A 61 24.08 27.05 -34.95
C ALA A 61 22.78 27.04 -34.12
N ASP A 62 21.66 27.44 -34.72
CA ASP A 62 20.35 27.44 -34.05
C ASP A 62 19.85 26.02 -33.80
N ILE A 63 20.08 25.11 -34.76
CA ILE A 63 19.74 23.69 -34.64
C ILE A 63 20.61 23.05 -33.53
N GLN A 64 21.91 23.33 -33.51
CA GLN A 64 22.82 22.79 -32.49
C GLN A 64 22.44 23.24 -31.07
N ALA A 65 22.12 24.52 -30.88
CA ALA A 65 21.70 25.06 -29.59
C ALA A 65 20.36 24.46 -29.10
N LEU A 66 19.48 24.09 -30.03
CA LEU A 66 18.20 23.47 -29.72
C LEU A 66 18.37 22.00 -29.29
N VAL A 67 19.24 21.27 -29.99
CA VAL A 67 19.61 19.88 -29.64
C VAL A 67 20.25 19.84 -28.25
N GLU A 68 21.21 20.70 -27.95
CA GLU A 68 21.84 20.76 -26.61
C GLU A 68 20.85 21.06 -25.49
N ARG A 69 19.87 21.95 -25.74
CA ARG A 69 18.83 22.26 -24.75
C ARG A 69 17.87 21.09 -24.55
N LEU A 70 17.54 20.37 -25.61
CA LEU A 70 16.70 19.17 -25.53
C LEU A 70 17.43 18.01 -24.84
N GLU A 71 18.71 17.79 -25.15
CA GLU A 71 19.54 16.79 -24.47
C GLU A 71 19.72 17.11 -22.99
N LYS A 72 19.89 18.39 -22.63
CA LYS A 72 19.95 18.82 -21.23
C LYS A 72 18.62 18.65 -20.50
N ALA A 73 17.50 18.92 -21.18
CA ALA A 73 16.17 18.69 -20.62
C ALA A 73 15.88 17.19 -20.45
N ALA A 74 16.25 16.37 -21.44
CA ALA A 74 16.15 14.91 -21.39
C ALA A 74 17.04 14.34 -20.29
N GLY A 75 18.29 14.79 -20.15
CA GLY A 75 19.20 14.38 -19.08
C GLY A 75 18.70 14.75 -17.68
N LYS A 76 18.04 15.91 -17.54
CA LYS A 76 17.41 16.32 -16.27
C LYS A 76 16.14 15.51 -15.96
N LEU A 77 15.40 15.11 -16.99
CA LEU A 77 14.24 14.22 -16.87
C LEU A 77 14.66 12.78 -16.52
N GLU A 78 15.75 12.30 -17.12
CA GLU A 78 16.34 11.01 -16.80
C GLU A 78 16.97 11.02 -15.39
N GLN A 79 17.57 12.12 -14.93
CA GLN A 79 17.98 12.28 -13.53
C GLN A 79 16.81 12.27 -12.53
N LEU A 80 15.63 12.76 -12.95
CA LEU A 80 14.40 12.71 -12.14
C LEU A 80 13.79 11.30 -12.12
N LYS A 81 13.91 10.52 -13.20
CA LYS A 81 13.64 9.07 -13.18
C LYS A 81 14.67 8.31 -12.34
N SER A 82 15.93 8.72 -12.38
CA SER A 82 17.06 8.05 -11.74
C SER A 82 17.36 8.58 -10.34
N GLY A 83 16.39 9.18 -9.64
CA GLY A 83 16.54 9.55 -8.24
C GLY A 83 16.82 8.33 -7.35
N LYS A 84 18.07 7.84 -7.34
CA LYS A 84 18.59 6.71 -6.55
C LYS A 84 17.65 5.49 -6.45
N ILE A 85 17.01 5.06 -7.54
CA ILE A 85 16.14 3.86 -7.52
C ILE A 85 16.93 2.56 -7.81
N GLY A 86 18.03 2.63 -8.56
CA GLY A 86 18.77 1.45 -9.06
C GLY A 86 19.57 0.65 -8.02
N GLU A 87 19.83 1.19 -6.84
CA GLU A 87 20.58 0.51 -5.76
C GLU A 87 19.68 0.13 -4.56
N GLY A 88 18.36 0.31 -4.72
CA GLY A 88 17.37 0.32 -3.63
C GLY A 88 16.52 -0.95 -3.50
N SER A 89 16.49 -1.85 -4.50
CA SER A 89 15.58 -3.00 -4.44
C SER A 89 15.97 -4.02 -3.36
N GLY A 90 17.27 -4.26 -3.14
CA GLY A 90 17.72 -5.07 -2.00
C GLY A 90 17.48 -4.38 -0.65
N LYS A 91 17.47 -3.04 -0.63
CA LYS A 91 17.30 -2.24 0.60
C LYS A 91 15.83 -2.23 1.07
N ILE A 92 14.83 -2.29 0.18
CA ILE A 92 13.42 -2.31 0.60
C ILE A 92 13.08 -3.52 1.49
N VAL A 93 13.61 -4.70 1.18
CA VAL A 93 13.40 -5.91 2.01
C VAL A 93 14.09 -5.74 3.36
N GLN A 94 15.31 -5.18 3.39
CA GLN A 94 16.02 -4.90 4.64
C GLN A 94 15.26 -3.91 5.52
N PHE A 95 14.69 -2.85 4.95
CA PHE A 95 13.88 -1.91 5.71
C PHE A 95 12.57 -2.52 6.21
N TYR A 96 11.97 -3.43 5.45
CA TYR A 96 10.84 -4.22 5.93
C TYR A 96 11.26 -5.11 7.11
N ASP A 97 12.44 -5.74 7.05
CA ASP A 97 12.97 -6.56 8.12
C ASP A 97 13.26 -5.74 9.39
N GLU A 98 13.72 -4.50 9.26
CA GLU A 98 13.86 -3.57 10.39
C GLU A 98 12.51 -3.16 10.98
N PHE A 99 11.51 -2.86 10.13
CA PHE A 99 10.12 -2.69 10.58
C PHE A 99 9.64 -3.94 11.34
N PHE A 100 9.97 -5.13 10.84
CA PHE A 100 9.53 -6.39 11.42
C PHE A 100 10.17 -6.67 12.79
N LYS A 101 11.28 -6.00 13.14
CA LYS A 101 11.90 -6.03 14.47
C LYS A 101 11.28 -5.01 15.45
N GLY A 102 10.44 -4.11 14.96
CA GLY A 102 9.81 -3.03 15.73
C GLY A 102 8.63 -3.47 16.58
N LYS A 103 7.59 -2.63 16.65
CA LYS A 103 6.43 -2.84 17.54
C LYS A 103 5.64 -4.11 17.25
N ILE A 104 5.78 -4.66 16.05
CA ILE A 104 5.14 -5.93 15.69
C ILE A 104 5.65 -7.12 16.54
N GLN A 105 6.93 -7.10 16.98
CA GLN A 105 7.44 -8.14 17.88
C GLN A 105 6.81 -8.03 19.27
N ALA A 106 6.63 -6.80 19.77
CA ALA A 106 5.91 -6.58 21.02
C ALA A 106 4.46 -7.07 20.92
N PHE A 107 3.78 -6.77 19.80
CA PHE A 107 2.45 -7.29 19.53
C PHE A 107 2.40 -8.83 19.56
N PHE A 108 3.31 -9.52 18.88
CA PHE A 108 3.35 -10.98 18.89
C PHE A 108 3.62 -11.56 20.28
N LYS A 109 4.56 -10.97 21.02
CA LYS A 109 4.87 -11.37 22.39
C LYS A 109 3.65 -11.23 23.30
N LEU A 110 3.01 -10.06 23.31
CA LEU A 110 1.85 -9.76 24.14
C LEU A 110 0.64 -10.63 23.76
N SER A 111 0.44 -10.90 22.47
CA SER A 111 -0.59 -11.84 22.00
C SER A 111 -0.36 -13.26 22.53
N ASN A 112 0.89 -13.70 22.60
CA ASN A 112 1.23 -15.00 23.17
C ASN A 112 1.01 -15.04 24.68
N GLU A 113 1.36 -13.97 25.40
CA GLU A 113 1.14 -13.84 26.84
C GLU A 113 -0.36 -13.79 27.20
N ILE A 114 -1.17 -13.06 26.44
CA ILE A 114 -2.64 -13.06 26.60
C ILE A 114 -3.23 -14.45 26.31
N GLY A 115 -2.69 -15.17 25.33
CA GLY A 115 -3.10 -16.54 25.03
C GLY A 115 -4.51 -16.66 24.42
N GLY A 116 -5.08 -17.87 24.53
CA GLY A 116 -6.43 -18.17 24.06
C GLY A 116 -6.60 -18.08 22.54
N ASP A 117 -7.79 -17.66 22.11
CA ASP A 117 -8.14 -17.47 20.70
C ASP A 117 -7.28 -16.38 20.05
N LEU A 118 -6.88 -15.36 20.82
CA LEU A 118 -6.02 -14.28 20.33
C LEU A 118 -4.67 -14.83 19.85
N ARG A 119 -4.00 -15.65 20.67
CA ARG A 119 -2.74 -16.28 20.26
C ARG A 119 -2.93 -17.08 18.97
N ALA A 120 -3.95 -17.93 18.92
CA ALA A 120 -4.20 -18.78 17.76
C ALA A 120 -4.43 -17.96 16.47
N GLN A 121 -5.20 -16.87 16.56
CA GLN A 121 -5.40 -15.98 15.41
C GLN A 121 -4.13 -15.24 15.01
N VAL A 122 -3.32 -14.81 15.98
CA VAL A 122 -2.08 -14.06 15.72
C VAL A 122 -1.02 -14.96 15.09
N ASP A 123 -1.01 -16.24 15.43
CA ASP A 123 -0.17 -17.22 14.72
C ASP A 123 -0.55 -17.33 13.23
N LEU A 124 -1.84 -17.22 12.88
CA LEU A 124 -2.26 -17.09 11.48
C LEU A 124 -1.85 -15.74 10.89
N ALA A 125 -1.99 -14.64 11.64
CA ALA A 125 -1.65 -13.30 11.17
C ALA A 125 -0.17 -13.14 10.82
N LYS A 126 0.74 -13.86 11.50
CA LYS A 126 2.17 -13.92 11.15
C LYS A 126 2.38 -14.34 9.69
N ASN A 127 1.56 -15.27 9.17
CA ASN A 127 1.65 -15.72 7.78
C ASN A 127 1.34 -14.58 6.80
N THR A 128 0.43 -13.67 7.13
CA THR A 128 0.11 -12.51 6.28
C THR A 128 1.29 -11.55 6.16
N PHE A 129 2.00 -11.29 7.26
CA PHE A 129 3.21 -10.47 7.22
C PHE A 129 4.35 -11.16 6.46
N GLN A 130 4.52 -12.47 6.68
CA GLN A 130 5.50 -13.27 5.94
C GLN A 130 5.21 -13.28 4.44
N ALA A 131 3.95 -13.44 4.03
CA ALA A 131 3.54 -13.36 2.63
C ALA A 131 3.80 -11.97 2.03
N LEU A 132 3.62 -10.89 2.81
CA LEU A 132 4.00 -9.54 2.37
C LEU A 132 5.51 -9.42 2.18
N ARG A 133 6.33 -9.98 3.07
CA ARG A 133 7.79 -10.01 2.90
C ARG A 133 8.18 -10.76 1.63
N GLU A 134 7.59 -11.92 1.38
CA GLU A 134 7.83 -12.71 0.17
C GLU A 134 7.44 -11.96 -1.10
N PHE A 135 6.31 -11.23 -1.07
CA PHE A 135 5.93 -10.32 -2.13
C PHE A 135 7.00 -9.25 -2.37
N LEU A 136 7.52 -8.61 -1.31
CA LEU A 136 8.55 -7.57 -1.42
C LEU A 136 9.88 -8.11 -1.96
N VAL A 137 10.28 -9.32 -1.54
CA VAL A 137 11.44 -10.03 -2.11
C VAL A 137 11.23 -10.23 -3.60
N LYS A 138 10.07 -10.74 -4.03
CA LYS A 138 9.77 -10.92 -5.44
C LYS A 138 9.74 -9.59 -6.21
N ALA A 139 9.13 -8.56 -5.64
CA ALA A 139 9.11 -7.22 -6.23
C ALA A 139 10.54 -6.66 -6.41
N SER A 140 11.45 -6.93 -5.48
CA SER A 140 12.84 -6.48 -5.57
C SER A 140 13.67 -7.12 -6.70
N GLN A 141 13.16 -8.21 -7.28
CA GLN A 141 13.80 -9.00 -8.33
C GLN A 141 13.01 -8.99 -9.65
N THR A 142 11.84 -8.36 -9.67
CA THR A 142 10.92 -8.36 -10.81
C THR A 142 10.74 -6.93 -11.31
N LYS A 143 10.79 -6.74 -12.63
CA LYS A 143 10.36 -5.47 -13.26
C LYS A 143 8.87 -5.25 -13.01
N LEU A 144 8.39 -4.02 -13.19
CA LEU A 144 6.96 -3.69 -13.03
C LEU A 144 6.06 -4.72 -13.76
N PRO A 145 5.26 -5.53 -13.03
CA PRO A 145 4.47 -6.59 -13.63
C PRO A 145 3.21 -6.04 -14.31
N SER A 146 2.62 -6.85 -15.20
CA SER A 146 1.27 -6.61 -15.70
C SER A 146 0.23 -6.69 -14.57
N LYS A 147 -0.98 -6.18 -14.81
CA LYS A 147 -2.08 -6.24 -13.82
C LYS A 147 -2.41 -7.67 -13.38
N ASN A 148 -2.38 -8.63 -14.30
CA ASN A 148 -2.70 -10.03 -14.01
C ASN A 148 -1.60 -10.70 -13.18
N GLU A 149 -0.34 -10.40 -13.49
CA GLU A 149 0.80 -10.87 -12.70
C GLU A 149 0.79 -10.27 -11.29
N LEU A 150 0.51 -8.97 -11.17
CA LEU A 150 0.35 -8.31 -9.87
C LEU A 150 -0.76 -8.96 -9.04
N ALA A 151 -1.93 -9.20 -9.62
CA ALA A 151 -3.02 -9.88 -8.93
C ALA A 151 -2.61 -11.28 -8.45
N THR A 152 -1.84 -12.01 -9.25
CA THR A 152 -1.31 -13.32 -8.88
C THR A 152 -0.29 -13.22 -7.74
N MET A 153 0.56 -12.19 -7.75
CA MET A 153 1.53 -11.94 -6.69
C MET A 153 0.90 -11.54 -5.35
N VAL A 154 -0.22 -10.80 -5.38
CA VAL A 154 -0.93 -10.35 -4.16
C VAL A 154 -1.79 -11.45 -3.54
N LYS A 155 -2.22 -12.44 -4.34
CA LYS A 155 -3.13 -13.52 -3.92
C LYS A 155 -2.71 -14.23 -2.62
N PRO A 156 -1.44 -14.61 -2.38
CA PRO A 156 -1.04 -15.26 -1.12
C PRO A 156 -1.31 -14.40 0.12
N ILE A 157 -1.10 -13.07 0.03
CA ILE A 157 -1.38 -12.13 1.12
C ILE A 157 -2.88 -12.09 1.40
N ALA A 158 -3.70 -11.99 0.34
CA ALA A 158 -5.15 -11.96 0.46
C ALA A 158 -5.69 -13.24 1.11
N GLN A 159 -5.18 -14.41 0.72
CA GLN A 159 -5.58 -15.69 1.30
C GLN A 159 -5.24 -15.79 2.79
N CYS A 160 -4.02 -15.41 3.20
CA CYS A 160 -3.65 -15.40 4.62
C CYS A 160 -4.55 -14.44 5.43
N ARG A 161 -4.88 -13.26 4.86
CA ARG A 161 -5.82 -12.30 5.47
C ARG A 161 -7.23 -12.88 5.60
N GLU A 162 -7.73 -13.59 4.59
CA GLU A 162 -9.03 -14.28 4.63
C GLU A 162 -9.06 -15.37 5.70
N GLU A 163 -7.96 -16.09 5.94
CA GLU A 163 -7.87 -17.08 7.03
C GLU A 163 -7.99 -16.44 8.41
N VAL A 164 -7.35 -15.28 8.62
CA VAL A 164 -7.45 -14.49 9.86
C VAL A 164 -8.89 -14.00 10.10
N GLU A 165 -9.58 -13.54 9.04
CA GLU A 165 -10.98 -13.14 9.10
C GLU A 165 -11.89 -14.34 9.42
N ALA A 166 -11.71 -15.45 8.70
CA ALA A 166 -12.48 -16.67 8.91
C ALA A 166 -12.30 -17.23 10.34
N PHE A 167 -11.10 -17.09 10.91
CA PHE A 167 -10.88 -17.44 12.31
C PHE A 167 -11.73 -16.57 13.25
N ARG A 168 -11.77 -15.25 13.06
CA ARG A 168 -12.62 -14.37 13.87
C ARG A 168 -14.10 -14.70 13.70
N ASP A 169 -14.54 -14.96 12.47
CA ASP A 169 -15.94 -15.26 12.17
C ASP A 169 -16.43 -16.58 12.76
N ARG A 170 -15.57 -17.58 12.86
CA ARG A 170 -15.88 -18.85 13.53
C ARG A 170 -15.91 -18.73 15.06
N ASN A 171 -15.20 -17.75 15.62
CA ASN A 171 -15.05 -17.54 17.06
C ASN A 171 -15.85 -16.32 17.58
N ARG A 172 -17.07 -16.10 17.05
CA ARG A 172 -17.93 -14.96 17.43
C ARG A 172 -18.35 -14.92 18.90
N SER A 173 -18.37 -16.06 19.58
CA SER A 173 -18.67 -16.17 21.01
C SER A 173 -17.44 -15.98 21.91
N SER A 174 -16.25 -15.77 21.32
CA SER A 174 -15.02 -15.60 22.08
C SER A 174 -15.11 -14.40 23.04
N LYS A 175 -14.60 -14.57 24.26
CA LYS A 175 -14.41 -13.46 25.21
C LYS A 175 -13.38 -12.45 24.69
N GLN A 176 -12.54 -12.86 23.73
CA GLN A 176 -11.52 -12.02 23.10
C GLN A 176 -12.01 -11.42 21.77
N PHE A 177 -13.31 -11.43 21.46
CA PHE A 177 -13.82 -11.02 20.14
C PHE A 177 -13.41 -9.60 19.69
N ASN A 178 -13.30 -8.63 20.61
CA ASN A 178 -12.78 -7.30 20.28
C ASN A 178 -11.30 -7.35 19.86
N HIS A 179 -10.48 -8.21 20.48
CA HIS A 179 -9.09 -8.44 20.05
C HIS A 179 -9.06 -9.09 18.68
N LEU A 180 -9.88 -10.13 18.48
CA LEU A 180 -9.92 -10.87 17.23
C LEU A 180 -10.35 -9.98 16.05
N SER A 181 -11.30 -9.09 16.31
CA SER A 181 -11.79 -8.12 15.35
C SER A 181 -10.74 -7.08 15.03
N ALA A 182 -10.02 -6.56 16.02
CA ALA A 182 -8.91 -5.63 15.77
C ALA A 182 -7.86 -6.25 14.84
N VAL A 183 -7.39 -7.47 15.13
CA VAL A 183 -6.40 -8.16 14.30
C VAL A 183 -6.92 -8.39 12.88
N SER A 184 -8.15 -8.90 12.75
CA SER A 184 -8.78 -9.18 11.45
C SER A 184 -8.92 -7.93 10.58
N GLU A 185 -9.41 -6.81 11.13
CA GLU A 185 -9.53 -5.55 10.36
C GLU A 185 -8.15 -4.97 10.04
N GLY A 186 -7.18 -5.08 10.97
CA GLY A 186 -5.84 -4.55 10.76
C GLY A 186 -5.05 -5.22 9.64
N MET A 187 -5.34 -6.50 9.33
CA MET A 187 -4.67 -7.20 8.22
C MET A 187 -4.96 -6.56 6.86
N ASP A 188 -6.05 -5.80 6.69
CA ASP A 188 -6.33 -5.08 5.45
C ASP A 188 -5.25 -4.08 5.08
N ALA A 189 -4.53 -3.54 6.05
CA ALA A 189 -3.43 -2.62 5.81
C ALA A 189 -2.31 -3.25 4.97
N LEU A 190 -2.15 -4.58 5.00
CA LEU A 190 -1.10 -5.31 4.27
C LEU A 190 -1.39 -5.43 2.77
N LEU A 191 -2.62 -5.15 2.33
CA LEU A 191 -3.04 -5.22 0.93
C LEU A 191 -2.65 -3.97 0.10
N TRP A 192 -1.91 -3.02 0.69
CA TRP A 192 -1.47 -1.80 0.03
C TRP A 192 -0.70 -2.08 -1.27
N VAL A 193 0.00 -3.21 -1.36
CA VAL A 193 0.81 -3.63 -2.51
C VAL A 193 0.00 -3.86 -3.79
N GLY A 194 -1.30 -4.16 -3.66
CA GLY A 194 -2.22 -4.32 -4.77
C GLY A 194 -3.17 -3.14 -4.97
N ALA A 195 -3.08 -2.12 -4.11
CA ALA A 195 -4.02 -1.01 -4.10
C ALA A 195 -3.58 0.12 -5.06
N PRO A 196 -4.52 0.78 -5.73
CA PRO A 196 -4.19 2.00 -6.48
C PRO A 196 -3.89 3.16 -5.52
N GLY A 197 -3.05 4.09 -5.97
CA GLY A 197 -2.74 5.31 -5.23
C GLY A 197 -1.55 5.17 -4.29
N LYS A 198 -1.54 5.99 -3.23
CA LYS A 198 -0.40 6.08 -2.31
C LYS A 198 -0.46 5.01 -1.21
N PRO A 199 0.57 4.16 -1.06
CA PRO A 199 0.61 3.12 -0.03
C PRO A 199 0.40 3.61 1.41
N ASP A 200 1.02 4.72 1.79
CA ASP A 200 0.90 5.27 3.16
C ASP A 200 -0.52 5.71 3.49
N ILE A 201 -1.21 6.31 2.52
CA ILE A 201 -2.62 6.71 2.64
C ILE A 201 -3.52 5.48 2.76
N PHE A 202 -3.27 4.44 1.96
CA PHE A 202 -4.02 3.19 2.04
C PHE A 202 -3.87 2.54 3.43
N VAL A 203 -2.64 2.41 3.92
CA VAL A 203 -2.37 1.82 5.24
C VAL A 203 -3.05 2.63 6.34
N ARG A 204 -2.97 3.97 6.29
CA ARG A 204 -3.65 4.86 7.24
C ARG A 204 -5.15 4.59 7.30
N ASP A 205 -5.81 4.58 6.15
CA ASP A 205 -7.27 4.47 6.06
C ASP A 205 -7.76 3.06 6.47
N ARG A 206 -6.97 2.01 6.17
CA ARG A 206 -7.31 0.64 6.57
C ARG A 206 -7.04 0.36 8.06
N LYS A 207 -6.07 1.03 8.66
CA LYS A 207 -5.77 0.92 10.10
C LYS A 207 -6.95 1.35 10.98
N ASP A 208 -7.81 2.26 10.52
CA ASP A 208 -8.93 2.78 11.32
C ASP A 208 -9.90 1.67 11.80
N GLY A 209 -10.06 0.60 11.02
CA GLY A 209 -10.81 -0.59 11.44
C GLY A 209 -10.21 -1.27 12.67
N ALA A 210 -8.89 -1.41 12.72
CA ALA A 210 -8.19 -1.92 13.89
C ALA A 210 -8.34 -0.97 15.09
N VAL A 211 -8.17 0.34 14.87
CA VAL A 211 -8.28 1.38 15.91
C VAL A 211 -9.64 1.31 16.61
N PHE A 212 -10.71 1.15 15.84
CA PHE A 212 -12.07 1.05 16.38
C PHE A 212 -12.20 -0.06 17.43
N TYR A 213 -11.68 -1.26 17.14
CA TYR A 213 -11.77 -2.40 18.06
C TYR A 213 -10.71 -2.34 19.17
N THR A 214 -9.51 -1.83 18.92
CA THR A 214 -8.53 -1.62 20.00
C THR A 214 -9.01 -0.59 21.01
N ASN A 215 -9.75 0.44 20.60
CA ASN A 215 -10.37 1.39 21.53
C ASN A 215 -11.39 0.71 22.47
N ARG A 216 -12.09 -0.33 21.98
CA ARG A 216 -12.96 -1.14 22.84
C ARG A 216 -12.15 -1.97 23.83
N VAL A 217 -11.05 -2.58 23.38
CA VAL A 217 -10.11 -3.28 24.27
C VAL A 217 -9.57 -2.33 25.35
N LEU A 218 -9.10 -1.15 24.97
CA LEU A 218 -8.61 -0.14 25.91
C LEU A 218 -9.67 0.29 26.93
N LYS A 219 -10.95 0.36 26.50
CA LYS A 219 -12.07 0.66 27.39
C LYS A 219 -12.34 -0.48 28.38
N ASP A 220 -12.41 -1.71 27.89
CA ASP A 220 -12.78 -2.89 28.68
C ASP A 220 -11.67 -3.31 29.65
N PHE A 221 -10.40 -3.07 29.27
CA PHE A 221 -9.20 -3.51 29.99
C PHE A 221 -8.36 -2.35 30.53
N LYS A 222 -8.97 -1.20 30.83
CA LYS A 222 -8.27 0.03 31.25
C LYS A 222 -7.30 -0.11 32.45
N GLN A 223 -7.45 -1.15 33.28
CA GLN A 223 -6.58 -1.42 34.44
C GLN A 223 -5.64 -2.61 34.23
N ASP A 224 -5.64 -3.19 33.03
CA ASP A 224 -4.81 -4.33 32.69
C ASP A 224 -3.72 -3.89 31.69
N PRO A 225 -2.47 -3.73 32.15
CA PRO A 225 -1.35 -3.33 31.31
C PRO A 225 -1.14 -4.28 30.13
N LEU A 226 -1.38 -5.58 30.30
CA LEU A 226 -1.12 -6.57 29.27
C LEU A 226 -1.97 -6.31 28.02
N HIS A 227 -3.26 -6.04 28.21
CA HIS A 227 -4.20 -5.77 27.12
C HIS A 227 -4.05 -4.35 26.54
N THR A 228 -3.74 -3.38 27.39
CA THR A 228 -3.57 -1.99 26.94
C THR A 228 -2.27 -1.79 26.15
N GLU A 229 -1.17 -2.38 26.60
CA GLU A 229 0.08 -2.42 25.85
C GLU A 229 -0.05 -3.23 24.57
N TRP A 230 -0.82 -4.34 24.58
CA TRP A 230 -1.13 -5.09 23.38
C TRP A 230 -1.80 -4.21 22.32
N ALA A 231 -2.84 -3.45 22.70
CA ALA A 231 -3.54 -2.55 21.81
C ALA A 231 -2.61 -1.46 21.24
N HIS A 232 -1.77 -0.83 22.07
CA HIS A 232 -0.81 0.18 21.63
C HIS A 232 0.27 -0.39 20.70
N SER A 233 0.77 -1.59 21.00
CA SER A 233 1.78 -2.26 20.17
C SER A 233 1.25 -2.57 18.78
N PHE A 234 0.01 -3.06 18.66
CA PHE A 234 -0.59 -3.40 17.38
C PHE A 234 -0.85 -2.16 16.51
N ILE A 235 -1.47 -1.12 17.07
CA ILE A 235 -1.68 0.14 16.33
C ILE A 235 -0.36 0.81 15.98
N GLY A 236 0.62 0.75 16.89
CA GLY A 236 1.97 1.23 16.64
C GLY A 236 2.67 0.50 15.49
N ALA A 237 2.53 -0.82 15.39
CA ALA A 237 3.06 -1.59 14.27
C ALA A 237 2.44 -1.15 12.94
N LEU A 238 1.13 -0.89 12.89
CA LEU A 238 0.48 -0.39 11.66
C LEU A 238 0.92 1.05 11.31
N ILE A 239 1.29 1.87 12.29
CA ILE A 239 1.90 3.19 12.05
C ILE A 239 3.32 3.06 11.50
N GLU A 240 4.13 2.12 12.02
CA GLU A 240 5.46 1.86 11.50
C GLU A 240 5.40 1.32 10.06
N LEU A 241 4.42 0.47 9.74
CA LEU A 241 4.14 0.03 8.37
C LEU A 241 3.77 1.22 7.47
N GLN A 242 2.94 2.14 7.95
CA GLN A 242 2.58 3.35 7.21
C GLN A 242 3.83 4.19 6.90
N GLN A 243 4.73 4.35 7.87
CA GLN A 243 5.97 5.09 7.70
C GLN A 243 6.92 4.40 6.71
N TYR A 244 7.06 3.06 6.81
CA TYR A 244 7.79 2.25 5.82
C TYR A 244 7.26 2.49 4.40
N CYS A 245 5.95 2.43 4.21
CA CYS A 245 5.31 2.72 2.92
C CYS A 245 5.59 4.13 2.42
N LYS A 246 5.52 5.13 3.31
CA LYS A 246 5.77 6.53 2.97
C LYS A 246 7.20 6.78 2.51
N GLU A 247 8.17 6.12 3.14
CA GLU A 247 9.59 6.34 2.92
C GLU A 247 10.13 5.55 1.72
N PHE A 248 9.72 4.28 1.59
CA PHE A 248 10.30 3.36 0.62
C PHE A 248 9.40 3.05 -0.58
N HIS A 249 8.10 3.40 -0.48
CA HIS A 249 7.08 3.17 -1.51
C HIS A 249 6.18 4.41 -1.76
N PRO A 250 6.75 5.63 -1.92
CA PRO A 250 5.99 6.89 -1.89
C PRO A 250 4.93 7.03 -3.00
N MET A 251 5.04 6.25 -4.08
CA MET A 251 4.17 6.30 -5.26
C MET A 251 3.61 4.92 -5.67
N GLY A 252 3.78 3.91 -4.82
CA GLY A 252 3.45 2.52 -5.12
C GLY A 252 4.61 1.58 -4.80
N VAL A 253 4.39 0.27 -5.01
CA VAL A 253 5.44 -0.75 -4.85
C VAL A 253 6.67 -0.37 -5.67
N THR A 254 7.83 -0.49 -5.04
CA THR A 254 9.13 -0.25 -5.69
C THR A 254 9.60 -1.56 -6.30
N TRP A 255 9.84 -1.55 -7.61
CA TRP A 255 10.19 -2.74 -8.40
C TRP A 255 11.68 -2.75 -8.75
N ALA A 256 12.20 -3.90 -9.18
CA ALA A 256 13.52 -3.97 -9.78
C ALA A 256 13.60 -3.09 -11.04
N SER A 257 14.76 -2.43 -11.23
CA SER A 257 15.07 -1.66 -12.44
C SER A 257 15.48 -2.58 -13.60
#